data_AF-A0ABC8KZM0-F1
#
_entry.id   AF-A0ABC8KZM0-F1
#
_cell.length_a   1.000
_cell.length_b   1.000
_cell.length_c   1.000
_cell.angle_alpha   90.00
_cell.angle_beta   90.00
_cell.angle_gamma   90.00
#
_symmetry.space_group_name_H-M   'P 1'
#
loop_
_entity.id
_entity.type
_entity.pdbx_description
1 polymer ?
#
loop_
_entity_poly.entity_id
_entity_poly.type
_entity_poly.pdbx_seq_one_letter_code
_entity_poly.pdbx_strand_id
1 'polypeptide(L)'
;MSISQFPPPASPSPASSSSSSRLLPSSSPSPASLSSSMRLWRPAAQRNLRNQWSKLQTCRQKWVSACSAGKSQATSLVNSYLSQTFVPTMKFGVLSDMVGIKEKTLKKLSKQQSLYRIKLLSSYKEMVDVVVEMVNVSRSLRCYMKPSNGSIIQFSGSKEDSDDAGDCGGIPVFNFLNISAFEKMAEELVEMFKREVMIKRLLVMELVSLSCEVPQPVKLSWSAELYHGEFDDLSKCSLYSMEVCEPILPTLREDNLGISSVSHTNQPTSEILKIYLTTWLAEVNIDTHRMDEILAMVGEEIRLTF
;
A
#
# COMPACT_ATOMS: atom_id res chain seq x y z
N MET A 1 -56.23 -25.24 -58.92
CA MET A 1 -56.36 -25.71 -60.32
C MET A 1 -55.21 -25.11 -61.13
N SER A 2 -54.48 -25.99 -61.82
CA SER A 2 -53.68 -25.84 -63.05
C SER A 2 -52.70 -24.66 -63.25
N ILE A 3 -51.41 -24.99 -63.15
CA ILE A 3 -50.37 -24.98 -64.20
C ILE A 3 -50.70 -24.17 -65.48
N SER A 4 -49.83 -23.22 -65.87
CA SER A 4 -48.95 -23.39 -67.06
C SER A 4 -48.03 -22.20 -67.32
N GLN A 5 -46.86 -22.55 -67.85
CA GLN A 5 -45.69 -21.75 -68.17
C GLN A 5 -45.60 -21.50 -69.70
N PHE A 6 -45.09 -20.31 -70.08
CA PHE A 6 -44.32 -19.94 -71.31
C PHE A 6 -45.05 -19.94 -72.69
N PRO A 7 -44.55 -19.26 -73.77
CA PRO A 7 -43.15 -18.89 -74.08
C PRO A 7 -42.98 -17.51 -74.85
N PRO A 8 -41.92 -17.18 -75.66
CA PRO A 8 -41.29 -15.85 -75.84
C PRO A 8 -41.41 -15.35 -77.32
N PRO A 9 -40.40 -14.79 -78.04
CA PRO A 9 -39.40 -13.71 -77.83
C PRO A 9 -39.55 -12.54 -78.83
N ALA A 10 -38.83 -11.41 -78.64
CA ALA A 10 -38.38 -10.55 -79.75
C ALA A 10 -37.16 -9.69 -79.36
N SER A 11 -36.14 -9.73 -80.20
CA SER A 11 -34.91 -8.92 -80.24
C SER A 11 -34.83 -8.21 -81.61
N PRO A 12 -33.88 -7.30 -81.92
CA PRO A 12 -33.15 -6.30 -81.13
C PRO A 12 -33.02 -4.89 -81.80
N SER A 13 -32.33 -3.97 -81.11
CA SER A 13 -31.43 -2.89 -81.61
C SER A 13 -31.88 -1.42 -81.39
N PRO A 14 -30.98 -0.40 -81.46
CA PRO A 14 -29.91 -0.10 -80.48
C PRO A 14 -29.80 1.41 -80.15
N ALA A 15 -29.07 1.79 -79.09
CA ALA A 15 -28.15 2.96 -79.05
C ALA A 15 -27.59 3.23 -77.64
N SER A 16 -26.25 3.18 -77.52
CA SER A 16 -25.33 4.04 -76.71
C SER A 16 -25.79 4.57 -75.33
N SER A 17 -25.05 4.45 -74.23
CA SER A 17 -23.61 4.70 -74.10
C SER A 17 -23.03 4.16 -72.76
N SER A 18 -21.83 3.60 -72.88
CA SER A 18 -20.71 3.50 -71.93
C SER A 18 -20.83 4.14 -70.52
N SER A 19 -20.54 3.35 -69.48
CA SER A 19 -19.48 3.63 -68.49
C SER A 19 -19.25 2.42 -67.56
N SER A 20 -18.00 1.98 -67.52
CA SER A 20 -17.50 0.73 -66.93
C SER A 20 -17.69 0.59 -65.42
N SER A 21 -18.10 -0.59 -65.02
CA SER A 21 -17.97 -1.16 -63.68
C SER A 21 -16.51 -1.48 -63.36
N ARG A 22 -15.97 -0.85 -62.31
CA ARG A 22 -14.82 -1.39 -61.54
C ARG A 22 -15.26 -1.60 -60.11
N LEU A 23 -15.42 -2.86 -59.74
CA LEU A 23 -15.49 -3.34 -58.37
C LEU A 23 -14.16 -2.97 -57.67
N LEU A 24 -14.23 -2.09 -56.68
CA LEU A 24 -13.14 -1.81 -55.76
C LEU A 24 -13.15 -2.87 -54.65
N PRO A 25 -11.99 -3.43 -54.25
CA PRO A 25 -11.91 -4.39 -53.17
C PRO A 25 -12.16 -3.73 -51.81
N SER A 26 -12.74 -4.51 -50.91
CA SER A 26 -12.96 -4.19 -49.50
C SER A 26 -11.71 -3.59 -48.84
N SER A 27 -11.85 -2.39 -48.31
CA SER A 27 -10.85 -1.73 -47.50
C SER A 27 -10.59 -2.52 -46.21
N SER A 28 -9.49 -3.26 -46.19
CA SER A 28 -8.80 -3.62 -44.94
C SER A 28 -8.50 -2.33 -44.16
N PRO A 29 -8.64 -2.28 -42.83
CA PRO A 29 -8.28 -1.09 -42.07
C PRO A 29 -6.76 -0.89 -42.14
N SER A 30 -6.32 0.09 -42.93
CA SER A 30 -4.93 0.55 -42.92
C SER A 30 -4.57 1.11 -41.53
N PRO A 31 -3.33 0.94 -41.03
CA PRO A 31 -2.91 1.37 -39.68
C PRO A 31 -2.86 2.90 -39.45
N ALA A 32 -3.34 3.69 -40.41
CA ALA A 32 -3.05 5.12 -40.53
C ALA A 32 -4.04 6.04 -39.80
N SER A 33 -5.09 5.52 -39.16
CA SER A 33 -6.06 6.33 -38.39
C SER A 33 -5.85 6.30 -36.87
N LEU A 34 -4.67 5.90 -36.39
CA LEU A 34 -4.29 6.09 -34.99
C LEU A 34 -4.17 7.60 -34.75
N SER A 35 -5.16 8.17 -34.06
CA SER A 35 -5.19 9.56 -33.59
C SER A 35 -3.81 9.99 -33.06
N SER A 36 -3.41 11.25 -33.25
CA SER A 36 -2.15 11.80 -32.72
C SER A 36 -1.97 11.53 -31.22
N SER A 37 -3.08 11.49 -30.46
CA SER A 37 -3.12 11.08 -29.05
C SER A 37 -2.66 9.62 -28.83
N MET A 38 -2.94 8.71 -29.76
CA MET A 38 -2.50 7.32 -29.73
C MET A 38 -1.00 7.14 -30.01
N ARG A 39 -0.28 8.15 -30.50
CA ARG A 39 1.19 8.10 -30.60
C ARG A 39 1.88 8.57 -29.32
N LEU A 40 1.23 9.43 -28.55
CA LEU A 40 1.84 10.06 -27.37
C LEU A 40 1.63 9.28 -26.07
N TRP A 41 0.68 8.34 -26.02
CA TRP A 41 0.38 7.61 -24.79
C TRP A 41 1.51 6.69 -24.32
N ARG A 42 2.15 5.95 -25.23
CA ARG A 42 3.14 4.94 -24.81
C ARG A 42 4.37 5.59 -24.14
N PRO A 43 5.01 6.62 -24.70
CA PRO A 43 6.12 7.29 -24.02
C PRO A 43 5.71 7.92 -22.67
N ALA A 44 4.49 8.45 -22.58
CA ALA A 44 3.96 9.04 -21.35
C ALA A 44 3.73 7.96 -20.26
N ALA A 45 3.11 6.84 -20.62
CA ALA A 45 2.89 5.69 -19.76
C ALA A 45 4.21 5.08 -19.27
N GLN A 46 5.17 4.88 -20.17
CA GLN A 46 6.52 4.39 -19.82
C GLN A 46 7.20 5.29 -18.79
N ARG A 47 7.12 6.61 -18.96
CA ARG A 47 7.68 7.58 -18.01
C ARG A 47 6.96 7.52 -16.67
N ASN A 48 5.62 7.47 -16.68
CA ASN A 48 4.83 7.38 -15.46
C ASN A 48 5.16 6.11 -14.67
N LEU A 49 5.16 4.94 -15.32
CA LEU A 49 5.50 3.66 -14.69
C LEU A 49 6.87 3.71 -14.03
N ARG A 50 7.91 4.18 -14.73
CA ARG A 50 9.24 4.35 -14.13
C ARG A 50 9.22 5.28 -12.92
N ASN A 51 8.52 6.41 -13.01
CA ASN A 51 8.45 7.37 -11.91
C ASN A 51 7.73 6.79 -10.69
N GLN A 52 6.58 6.14 -10.87
CA GLN A 52 5.82 5.57 -9.77
C GLN A 52 6.55 4.39 -9.13
N TRP A 53 7.16 3.49 -9.91
CA TRP A 53 7.94 2.39 -9.36
C TRP A 53 9.21 2.86 -8.62
N SER A 54 9.89 3.89 -9.11
CA SER A 54 10.99 4.54 -8.37
C SER A 54 10.51 5.17 -7.06
N LYS A 55 9.31 5.76 -7.04
CA LYS A 55 8.69 6.26 -5.81
C LYS A 55 8.33 5.13 -4.84
N LEU A 56 7.78 4.00 -5.33
CA LEU A 56 7.52 2.82 -4.50
C LEU A 56 8.81 2.31 -3.85
N GLN A 57 9.92 2.27 -4.59
CA GLN A 57 11.21 1.89 -4.03
C GLN A 57 11.70 2.88 -2.96
N THR A 58 11.51 4.17 -3.20
CA THR A 58 11.82 5.21 -2.21
C THR A 58 10.98 5.03 -0.94
N CYS A 59 9.68 4.74 -1.09
CA CYS A 59 8.78 4.45 0.02
C CYS A 59 9.25 3.22 0.81
N ARG A 60 9.69 2.16 0.13
CA ARG A 60 10.26 0.96 0.78
C ARG A 60 11.48 1.30 1.63
N GLN A 61 12.40 2.14 1.14
CA GLN A 61 13.56 2.59 1.92
C GLN A 61 13.14 3.41 3.15
N LYS A 62 12.17 4.32 2.99
CA LYS A 62 11.59 5.08 4.11
C LYS A 62 10.94 4.14 5.14
N TRP A 63 10.20 3.13 4.69
CA TRP A 63 9.61 2.10 5.55
C TRP A 63 10.68 1.40 6.40
N VAL A 64 11.76 0.90 5.78
CA VAL A 64 12.86 0.24 6.50
C VAL A 64 13.48 1.15 7.55
N SER A 65 13.69 2.42 7.20
CA SER A 65 14.21 3.42 8.14
C SER A 65 13.25 3.64 9.33
N ALA A 66 11.96 3.85 9.07
CA ALA A 66 10.94 4.07 10.09
C ALA A 66 10.74 2.84 10.99
N CYS A 67 10.72 1.63 10.41
CA CYS A 67 10.65 0.37 11.15
C CYS A 67 11.86 0.17 12.06
N SER A 68 13.07 0.46 11.56
CA SER A 68 14.31 0.37 12.34
C SER A 68 14.33 1.38 13.50
N ALA A 69 13.92 2.62 13.23
CA ALA A 69 13.77 3.65 14.25
C ALA A 69 12.77 3.22 15.32
N GLY A 70 11.57 2.78 14.92
CA GLY A 70 10.53 2.32 15.84
C GLY A 70 10.97 1.11 16.66
N LYS A 71 11.69 0.15 16.08
CA LYS A 71 12.28 -0.99 16.81
C LYS A 71 13.24 -0.52 17.91
N SER A 72 14.10 0.45 17.58
CA SER A 72 15.06 1.02 18.53
C SER A 72 14.34 1.72 19.69
N GLN A 73 13.28 2.47 19.40
CA GLN A 73 12.46 3.12 20.43
C GLN A 73 11.69 2.10 21.28
N ALA A 74 11.08 1.10 20.67
CA ALA A 74 10.38 0.01 21.36
C ALA A 74 11.33 -0.76 22.29
N THR A 75 12.54 -1.09 21.82
CA THR A 75 13.56 -1.76 22.63
C THR A 75 13.98 -0.89 23.82
N SER A 76 14.21 0.41 23.59
CA SER A 76 14.58 1.36 24.64
C SER A 76 13.46 1.55 25.67
N LEU A 77 12.21 1.56 25.21
CA LEU A 77 11.01 1.63 26.04
C LEU A 77 10.89 0.39 26.95
N VAL A 78 11.02 -0.81 26.37
CA VAL A 78 11.02 -2.09 27.11
C VAL A 78 12.16 -2.15 28.12
N ASN A 79 13.37 -1.76 27.72
CA ASN A 79 14.53 -1.76 28.62
C ASN A 79 14.32 -0.79 29.81
N SER A 80 13.77 0.40 29.55
CA SER A 80 13.45 1.36 30.62
C SER A 80 12.37 0.81 31.55
N TYR A 81 11.32 0.21 30.99
CA TYR A 81 10.24 -0.43 31.74
C TYR A 81 10.77 -1.52 32.67
N LEU A 82 11.49 -2.50 32.12
CA LEU A 82 12.09 -3.59 32.90
C LEU A 82 13.03 -3.05 33.98
N SER A 83 13.88 -2.08 33.64
CA SER A 83 14.77 -1.44 34.61
C SER A 83 14.02 -0.83 35.79
N GLN A 84 12.88 -0.16 35.54
CA GLN A 84 12.04 0.38 36.61
C GLN A 84 11.48 -0.72 37.51
N THR A 85 11.06 -1.85 36.94
CA THR A 85 10.58 -3.01 37.70
C THR A 85 11.67 -3.61 38.60
N PHE A 86 12.92 -3.65 38.13
CA PHE A 86 14.03 -4.26 38.88
C PHE A 86 14.67 -3.34 39.92
N VAL A 87 14.72 -2.01 39.70
CA VAL A 87 15.40 -1.04 40.59
C VAL A 87 15.00 -1.15 42.07
N PRO A 88 13.73 -1.37 42.46
CA PRO A 88 13.35 -1.55 43.86
C PRO A 88 14.11 -2.71 44.52
N THR A 89 14.26 -3.83 43.80
CA THR A 89 14.91 -5.06 44.27
C THR A 89 16.43 -5.08 44.09
N MET A 90 16.97 -4.16 43.29
CA MET A 90 18.39 -4.11 42.96
C MET A 90 19.25 -3.72 44.18
N LYS A 91 20.37 -4.42 44.36
CA LYS A 91 21.40 -4.10 45.36
C LYS A 91 22.35 -3.05 44.79
N PHE A 92 22.37 -1.85 45.38
CA PHE A 92 23.18 -0.72 44.90
C PHE A 92 24.62 -0.75 45.42
N GLY A 93 24.98 -1.69 46.30
CA GLY A 93 26.33 -1.79 46.86
C GLY A 93 26.72 -0.48 47.57
N VAL A 94 27.94 0.01 47.32
CA VAL A 94 28.45 1.29 47.87
C VAL A 94 27.55 2.49 47.55
N LEU A 95 26.72 2.41 46.50
CA LEU A 95 25.78 3.48 46.16
C LEU A 95 24.54 3.50 47.08
N SER A 96 24.32 2.49 47.94
CA SER A 96 23.18 2.48 48.87
C SER A 96 23.19 3.66 49.83
N ASP A 97 24.37 4.19 50.14
CA ASP A 97 24.57 5.26 51.10
C ASP A 97 24.19 6.63 50.51
N MET A 98 24.01 6.69 49.18
CA MET A 98 23.52 7.89 48.50
C MET A 98 22.02 8.06 48.72
N VAL A 99 21.67 9.06 49.53
CA VAL A 99 20.28 9.40 49.85
C VAL A 99 19.45 9.61 48.59
N GLY A 100 18.37 8.82 48.47
CA GLY A 100 17.40 8.93 47.38
C GLY A 100 17.91 8.48 46.01
N ILE A 101 19.01 7.71 45.92
CA ILE A 101 19.52 7.25 44.62
C ILE A 101 18.49 6.43 43.83
N LYS A 102 17.77 5.52 44.50
CA LYS A 102 16.71 4.71 43.88
C LYS A 102 15.58 5.58 43.32
N GLU A 103 15.09 6.52 44.12
CA GLU A 103 14.07 7.51 43.74
C GLU A 103 14.50 8.32 42.50
N LYS A 104 15.74 8.83 42.50
CA LYS A 104 16.29 9.60 41.38
C LYS A 104 16.44 8.74 40.12
N THR A 105 16.88 7.49 40.26
CA THR A 105 16.98 6.53 39.15
C THR A 105 15.60 6.21 38.57
N LEU A 106 14.59 5.94 39.41
CA LEU A 106 13.22 5.69 38.98
C LEU A 106 12.64 6.91 38.24
N LYS A 107 12.80 8.12 38.77
CA LYS A 107 12.39 9.37 38.09
C LYS A 107 13.06 9.54 36.74
N LYS A 108 14.36 9.25 36.63
CA LYS A 108 15.09 9.30 35.36
C LYS A 108 14.53 8.29 34.36
N LEU A 109 14.29 7.06 34.79
CA LEU A 109 13.77 6.00 33.93
C LEU A 109 12.33 6.29 33.48
N SER A 110 11.45 6.78 34.36
CA SER A 110 10.08 7.21 33.98
C SER A 110 10.12 8.31 32.91
N LYS A 111 10.98 9.33 33.09
CA LYS A 111 11.17 10.37 32.07
C LYS A 111 11.67 9.81 30.75
N GLN A 112 12.64 8.88 30.77
CA GLN A 112 13.10 8.19 29.57
C GLN A 112 11.98 7.38 28.91
N GLN A 113 11.18 6.66 29.70
CA GLN A 113 10.05 5.88 29.21
C GLN A 113 9.05 6.76 28.46
N SER A 114 8.66 7.90 29.05
CA SER A 114 7.78 8.88 28.40
C SER A 114 8.34 9.38 27.06
N LEU A 115 9.64 9.71 27.01
CA LEU A 115 10.29 10.12 25.76
C LEU A 115 10.28 9.01 24.70
N TYR A 116 10.54 7.76 25.09
CA TYR A 116 10.51 6.64 24.15
C TYR A 116 9.10 6.34 23.65
N ARG A 117 8.05 6.53 24.46
CA ARG A 117 6.65 6.43 24.00
C ARG A 117 6.36 7.43 22.89
N ILE A 118 6.72 8.70 23.09
CA ILE A 118 6.50 9.76 22.08
C ILE A 118 7.25 9.44 20.79
N LYS A 119 8.52 9.01 20.89
CA LYS A 119 9.31 8.65 19.71
C LYS A 119 8.78 7.41 19.00
N LEU A 120 8.28 6.42 19.74
CA LEU A 120 7.67 5.22 19.16
C LEU A 120 6.40 5.58 18.38
N LEU A 121 5.54 6.44 18.92
CA LEU A 121 4.36 6.96 18.23
C LEU A 121 4.74 7.75 16.97
N SER A 122 5.80 8.57 17.04
CA SER A 122 6.33 9.28 15.86
C SER A 122 6.77 8.31 14.77
N SER A 123 7.55 7.28 15.11
CA SER A 123 7.98 6.27 14.14
C SER A 123 6.78 5.51 13.56
N TYR A 124 5.77 5.19 14.36
CA TYR A 124 4.52 4.60 13.88
C TYR A 124 3.79 5.50 12.88
N LYS A 125 3.65 6.79 13.19
CA LYS A 125 3.08 7.74 12.25
C LYS A 125 3.86 7.78 10.94
N GLU A 126 5.19 7.81 10.99
CA GLU A 126 6.04 7.76 9.79
C GLU A 126 5.78 6.49 8.95
N MET A 127 5.58 5.33 9.58
CA MET A 127 5.20 4.09 8.88
C MET A 127 3.84 4.22 8.19
N VAL A 128 2.84 4.79 8.87
CA VAL A 128 1.51 5.02 8.27
C VAL A 128 1.60 6.01 7.10
N ASP A 129 2.30 7.12 7.26
CA ASP A 129 2.52 8.12 6.20
C ASP A 129 3.14 7.49 4.95
N VAL A 130 4.12 6.58 5.13
CA VAL A 130 4.75 5.84 4.04
C VAL A 130 3.75 4.91 3.34
N VAL A 131 2.89 4.19 4.08
CA VAL A 131 1.86 3.33 3.48
C VAL A 131 0.82 4.16 2.72
N VAL A 132 0.43 5.32 3.22
CA VAL A 132 -0.44 6.27 2.51
C VAL A 132 0.22 6.71 1.19
N GLU A 133 1.52 7.04 1.21
CA GLU A 133 2.27 7.40 0.00
C GLU A 133 2.29 6.23 -1.01
N MET A 134 2.57 5.01 -0.54
CA MET A 134 2.55 3.80 -1.37
C MET A 134 1.19 3.55 -2.04
N VAL A 135 0.09 3.70 -1.30
CA VAL A 135 -1.28 3.58 -1.82
C VAL A 135 -1.56 4.64 -2.88
N ASN A 136 -1.16 5.89 -2.66
CA ASN A 136 -1.35 6.96 -3.63
C ASN A 136 -0.53 6.74 -4.91
N VAL A 137 0.72 6.28 -4.76
CA VAL A 137 1.63 5.99 -5.88
C VAL A 137 1.12 4.81 -6.72
N SER A 138 0.70 3.72 -6.09
CA SER A 138 0.15 2.54 -6.79
C SER A 138 -1.11 2.89 -7.58
N ARG A 139 -2.05 3.65 -6.98
CA ARG A 139 -3.26 4.13 -7.66
C ARG A 139 -2.95 5.05 -8.85
N SER A 140 -1.79 5.69 -8.89
CA SER A 140 -1.39 6.63 -9.94
C SER A 140 -0.67 5.98 -11.13
N LEU A 141 -0.67 4.65 -11.24
CA LEU A 141 -0.04 3.93 -12.37
C LEU A 141 -0.84 4.05 -13.67
N ARG A 142 -2.17 4.16 -13.58
CA ARG A 142 -3.08 4.30 -14.74
C ARG A 142 -2.98 5.65 -15.43
N CYS A 143 -3.31 5.65 -16.71
CA CYS A 143 -3.24 6.80 -17.62
C CYS A 143 -4.61 7.08 -18.20
N TYR A 144 -5.27 8.16 -17.79
CA TYR A 144 -6.60 8.54 -18.26
C TYR A 144 -6.52 9.65 -19.31
N MET A 145 -7.45 9.63 -20.27
CA MET A 145 -7.62 10.71 -21.25
C MET A 145 -8.54 11.79 -20.71
N LYS A 146 -8.12 13.06 -20.78
CA LYS A 146 -8.98 14.17 -20.38
C LYS A 146 -10.08 14.43 -21.42
N PRO A 147 -11.38 14.51 -21.03
CA PRO A 147 -12.48 14.76 -21.97
C PRO A 147 -12.46 16.17 -22.58
N SER A 148 -11.96 17.15 -21.81
CA SER A 148 -11.95 18.58 -22.18
C SER A 148 -10.57 18.99 -22.71
N ASN A 149 -10.50 19.24 -24.02
CA ASN A 149 -9.34 19.74 -24.79
C ASN A 149 -8.34 18.69 -25.30
N GLY A 150 -8.83 17.53 -25.75
CA GLY A 150 -8.17 16.60 -26.68
C GLY A 150 -6.64 16.58 -26.68
N SER A 151 -6.06 15.55 -26.04
CA SER A 151 -4.66 15.04 -26.13
C SER A 151 -3.85 15.00 -24.83
N ILE A 152 -4.35 15.53 -23.70
CA ILE A 152 -3.60 15.52 -22.44
C ILE A 152 -3.91 14.26 -21.64
N ILE A 153 -2.85 13.52 -21.32
CA ILE A 153 -2.88 12.30 -20.48
C ILE A 153 -2.77 12.75 -19.02
N GLN A 154 -3.76 12.35 -18.22
CA GLN A 154 -3.79 12.59 -16.78
C GLN A 154 -3.48 11.30 -16.05
N PHE A 155 -2.52 11.33 -15.13
CA PHE A 155 -2.22 10.23 -14.23
C PHE A 155 -2.96 10.49 -12.92
N SER A 156 -3.92 9.64 -12.59
CA SER A 156 -4.83 9.82 -11.44
C SER A 156 -5.11 8.47 -10.80
N GLY A 157 -5.60 8.47 -9.56
CA GLY A 157 -6.19 7.29 -8.92
C GLY A 157 -7.67 7.09 -9.23
N SER A 158 -8.31 8.05 -9.91
CA SER A 158 -9.72 8.02 -10.25
C SER A 158 -9.95 8.29 -11.74
N LYS A 159 -10.88 7.54 -12.32
CA LYS A 159 -11.38 7.77 -13.68
C LYS A 159 -12.37 8.94 -13.69
N GLU A 160 -12.18 9.90 -14.60
CA GLU A 160 -13.17 10.97 -14.86
C GLU A 160 -14.22 10.51 -15.88
N ASP A 161 -13.83 9.64 -16.81
CA ASP A 161 -14.70 8.99 -17.80
C ASP A 161 -14.99 7.55 -17.37
N SER A 162 -16.26 7.13 -17.35
CA SER A 162 -16.64 5.77 -16.95
C SER A 162 -16.11 4.70 -17.90
N ASP A 163 -15.87 5.08 -19.16
CA ASP A 163 -15.55 4.19 -20.27
C ASP A 163 -14.03 4.07 -20.50
N ASP A 164 -13.22 4.91 -19.84
CA ASP A 164 -11.76 4.83 -19.87
C ASP A 164 -11.24 3.96 -18.72
N ALA A 165 -10.78 2.75 -19.06
CA ALA A 165 -10.16 1.83 -18.11
C ALA A 165 -8.78 2.32 -17.62
N GLY A 166 -8.19 3.33 -18.26
CA GLY A 166 -6.88 3.88 -17.89
C GLY A 166 -5.69 2.95 -18.18
N ASP A 167 -5.93 1.84 -18.88
CA ASP A 167 -4.96 0.78 -19.20
C ASP A 167 -4.56 0.75 -20.69
N CYS A 168 -5.05 1.73 -21.45
CA CYS A 168 -4.86 1.87 -22.89
C CYS A 168 -5.23 0.60 -23.68
N GLY A 169 -6.30 -0.10 -23.28
CA GLY A 169 -6.80 -1.28 -23.97
C GLY A 169 -5.94 -2.53 -23.76
N GLY A 170 -5.21 -2.60 -22.64
CA GLY A 170 -4.39 -3.75 -22.26
C GLY A 170 -3.12 -3.94 -23.09
N ILE A 171 -2.73 -2.95 -23.90
CA ILE A 171 -1.55 -3.01 -24.76
C ILE A 171 -0.27 -2.98 -23.90
N PRO A 172 0.74 -3.85 -24.16
CA PRO A 172 2.02 -3.77 -23.49
C PRO A 172 2.67 -2.40 -23.61
N VAL A 173 3.20 -1.89 -22.49
CA VAL A 173 3.81 -0.57 -22.41
C VAL A 173 5.28 -0.61 -22.82
N PHE A 174 5.98 -1.67 -22.42
CA PHE A 174 7.36 -1.96 -22.79
C PHE A 174 7.41 -3.16 -23.73
N ASN A 175 7.70 -4.36 -23.21
CA ASN A 175 7.88 -5.57 -24.01
C ASN A 175 6.72 -6.54 -23.82
N PHE A 176 6.40 -6.88 -22.56
CA PHE A 176 5.50 -7.97 -22.19
C PHE A 176 4.35 -7.52 -21.28
N LEU A 177 4.57 -6.50 -20.44
CA LEU A 177 3.61 -6.11 -19.42
C LEU A 177 2.79 -4.88 -19.84
N ASN A 178 1.48 -4.98 -19.61
CA ASN A 178 0.56 -3.84 -19.70
C ASN A 178 0.44 -3.11 -18.35
N ILE A 179 -0.23 -1.96 -18.34
CA ILE A 179 -0.40 -1.14 -17.14
C ILE A 179 -1.06 -1.92 -16.00
N SER A 180 -2.09 -2.73 -16.30
CA SER A 180 -2.79 -3.52 -15.28
C SER A 180 -1.88 -4.55 -14.61
N ALA A 181 -0.93 -5.16 -15.33
CA ALA A 181 0.04 -6.07 -14.73
C ALA A 181 0.97 -5.35 -13.74
N PHE A 182 1.44 -4.15 -14.08
CA PHE A 182 2.21 -3.31 -13.14
C PHE A 182 1.37 -2.90 -11.94
N GLU A 183 0.14 -2.48 -12.16
CA GLU A 183 -0.77 -2.09 -11.08
C GLU A 183 -1.01 -3.24 -10.10
N LYS A 184 -1.33 -4.45 -10.59
CA LYS A 184 -1.53 -5.63 -9.73
C LYS A 184 -0.31 -5.98 -8.90
N MET A 185 0.89 -5.89 -9.49
CA MET A 185 2.14 -6.12 -8.76
C MET A 185 2.38 -5.03 -7.69
N ALA A 186 2.06 -3.77 -7.99
CA ALA A 186 2.14 -2.69 -7.02
C ALA A 186 1.10 -2.87 -5.90
N GLU A 187 -0.14 -3.22 -6.23
CA GLU A 187 -1.20 -3.52 -5.25
C GLU A 187 -0.79 -4.66 -4.33
N GLU A 188 -0.25 -5.76 -4.88
CA GLU A 188 0.25 -6.89 -4.10
C GLU A 188 1.37 -6.46 -3.14
N LEU A 189 2.33 -5.67 -3.62
CA LEU A 189 3.40 -5.11 -2.80
C LEU A 189 2.85 -4.23 -1.66
N VAL A 190 1.96 -3.28 -1.98
CA VAL A 190 1.39 -2.34 -1.01
C VAL A 190 0.53 -3.06 0.03
N GLU A 191 -0.16 -4.12 -0.37
CA GLU A 191 -1.00 -4.92 0.53
C GLU A 191 -0.17 -5.62 1.64
N MET A 192 1.08 -6.03 1.35
CA MET A 192 1.99 -6.55 2.38
C MET A 192 2.27 -5.49 3.47
N PHE A 193 2.58 -4.26 3.06
CA PHE A 193 2.86 -3.15 4.00
C PHE A 193 1.62 -2.71 4.78
N LYS A 194 0.44 -2.71 4.14
CA LYS A 194 -0.84 -2.42 4.81
C LYS A 194 -1.14 -3.40 5.94
N ARG A 195 -0.91 -4.70 5.72
CA ARG A 195 -1.12 -5.71 6.77
C ARG A 195 -0.07 -5.60 7.87
N GLU A 196 1.18 -5.32 7.49
CA GLU A 196 2.26 -5.14 8.46
C GLU A 196 2.02 -3.91 9.36
N VAL A 197 1.55 -2.78 8.82
CA VAL A 197 1.29 -1.58 9.63
C VAL A 197 0.20 -1.80 10.67
N MET A 198 -0.81 -2.63 10.39
CA MET A 198 -1.84 -2.99 11.38
C MET A 198 -1.28 -3.87 12.51
N ILE A 199 -0.35 -4.79 12.21
CA ILE A 199 0.38 -5.50 13.26
C ILE A 199 1.24 -4.54 14.08
N LYS A 200 1.96 -3.61 13.43
CA LYS A 200 2.74 -2.59 14.14
C LYS A 200 1.86 -1.74 15.04
N ARG A 201 0.66 -1.35 14.59
CA ARG A 201 -0.32 -0.61 15.38
C ARG A 201 -0.66 -1.33 16.68
N LEU A 202 -0.97 -2.62 16.59
CA LEU A 202 -1.27 -3.46 17.76
C LEU A 202 -0.09 -3.51 18.74
N LEU A 203 1.13 -3.70 18.22
CA LEU A 203 2.34 -3.71 19.06
C LEU A 203 2.58 -2.35 19.72
N VAL A 204 2.40 -1.24 19.00
CA VAL A 204 2.55 0.12 19.54
C VAL A 204 1.58 0.32 20.69
N MET A 205 0.30 -0.04 20.53
CA MET A 205 -0.71 0.08 21.59
C MET A 205 -0.29 -0.60 22.89
N GLU A 206 0.17 -1.84 22.80
CA GLU A 206 0.61 -2.62 23.96
C GLU A 206 1.90 -2.02 24.58
N LEU A 207 2.85 -1.61 23.74
CA LEU A 207 4.12 -1.05 24.18
C LEU A 207 3.99 0.33 24.84
N VAL A 208 3.18 1.24 24.29
CA VAL A 208 3.00 2.56 24.89
C VAL A 208 2.19 2.51 26.19
N SER A 209 1.37 1.48 26.36
CA SER A 209 0.59 1.20 27.58
C SER A 209 1.43 0.65 28.74
N LEU A 210 2.69 0.25 28.50
CA LEU A 210 3.59 -0.20 29.56
C LEU A 210 3.74 0.87 30.62
N SER A 211 3.54 0.54 31.90
CA SER A 211 3.72 1.50 32.99
C SER A 211 4.12 0.84 34.30
N CYS A 212 4.98 1.52 35.05
CA CYS A 212 5.28 1.21 36.45
C CYS A 212 4.58 2.18 37.42
N GLU A 213 3.88 3.19 36.90
CA GLU A 213 3.21 4.22 37.71
C GLU A 213 1.82 3.76 38.15
N VAL A 214 1.43 4.16 39.37
CA VAL A 214 0.11 3.92 39.95
C VAL A 214 -0.60 5.28 40.07
N PRO A 215 -1.81 5.45 39.50
CA PRO A 215 -2.57 4.45 38.73
C PRO A 215 -1.94 4.16 37.36
N GLN A 216 -2.15 2.93 36.86
CA GLN A 216 -1.73 2.57 35.52
C GLN A 216 -2.45 3.45 34.48
N PRO A 217 -1.79 3.82 33.36
CA PRO A 217 -2.44 4.55 32.30
C PRO A 217 -3.62 3.75 31.75
N VAL A 218 -4.65 4.47 31.29
CA VAL A 218 -5.81 3.86 30.64
C VAL A 218 -5.31 3.04 29.45
N LYS A 219 -5.64 1.74 29.43
CA LYS A 219 -5.30 0.87 28.31
C LYS A 219 -5.89 1.48 27.04
N LEU A 220 -5.06 1.65 26.01
CA LEU A 220 -5.53 2.20 24.74
C LEU A 220 -6.56 1.25 24.11
N SER A 221 -7.71 1.80 23.74
CA SER A 221 -8.72 1.08 22.98
C SER A 221 -8.27 0.92 21.54
N TRP A 222 -8.64 -0.20 20.90
CA TRP A 222 -8.41 -0.39 19.46
C TRP A 222 -9.09 0.72 18.64
N SER A 223 -10.26 1.15 19.09
CA SER A 223 -11.09 2.21 18.51
C SER A 223 -10.61 3.63 18.87
N ALA A 224 -9.44 3.79 19.50
CA ALA A 224 -8.86 5.10 19.80
C ALA A 224 -7.70 5.42 18.84
N GLU A 225 -7.57 6.69 18.47
CA GLU A 225 -6.42 7.17 17.69
C GLU A 225 -5.12 7.11 18.51
N LEU A 226 -4.03 6.61 17.90
CA LEU A 226 -2.70 6.65 18.49
C LEU A 226 -2.00 8.00 18.28
N TYR A 227 -2.39 8.71 17.24
CA TYR A 227 -1.98 10.08 16.95
C TYR A 227 -3.13 10.82 16.27
N HIS A 228 -3.14 12.15 16.38
CA HIS A 228 -4.19 12.96 15.79
C HIS A 228 -4.27 12.80 14.27
N GLY A 229 -5.44 12.39 13.76
CA GLY A 229 -5.69 12.19 12.34
C GLY A 229 -5.31 10.78 11.83
N GLU A 230 -5.00 9.84 12.73
CA GLU A 230 -4.72 8.45 12.36
C GLU A 230 -5.85 7.84 11.52
N PHE A 231 -7.11 8.06 11.89
CA PHE A 231 -8.22 7.40 11.18
C PHE A 231 -8.40 7.90 9.76
N ASP A 232 -8.09 9.17 9.49
CA ASP A 232 -8.10 9.71 8.13
C ASP A 232 -7.01 9.04 7.28
N ASP A 233 -5.82 8.83 7.85
CA ASP A 233 -4.71 8.18 7.17
C ASP A 233 -4.98 6.68 6.91
N LEU A 234 -5.53 5.97 7.91
CA LEU A 234 -5.95 4.58 7.75
C LEU A 234 -7.09 4.45 6.74
N SER A 235 -8.02 5.40 6.69
CA SER A 235 -9.12 5.43 5.72
C SER A 235 -8.60 5.55 4.28
N LYS A 236 -7.59 6.38 4.03
CA LYS A 236 -6.94 6.49 2.70
C LYS A 236 -6.36 5.15 2.24
N CYS A 237 -5.92 4.33 3.18
CA CYS A 237 -5.36 3.00 2.96
C CYS A 237 -6.40 1.87 2.91
N SER A 238 -7.70 2.16 3.11
CA SER A 238 -8.73 1.14 3.29
C SER A 238 -8.43 0.21 4.48
N LEU A 239 -7.88 0.78 5.56
CA LEU A 239 -7.55 0.12 6.83
C LEU A 239 -8.45 0.57 8.00
N TYR A 240 -9.45 1.39 7.70
CA TYR A 240 -10.47 1.84 8.65
C TYR A 240 -11.85 1.53 8.07
N SER A 241 -12.70 0.90 8.86
CA SER A 241 -14.08 0.62 8.48
C SER A 241 -14.99 1.75 8.93
N MET A 242 -15.63 2.40 7.95
CA MET A 242 -16.63 3.44 8.21
C MET A 242 -17.94 2.87 8.77
N GLU A 243 -18.20 1.57 8.58
CA GLU A 243 -19.44 0.92 9.06
C GLU A 243 -19.41 0.71 10.58
N VAL A 244 -18.27 0.27 11.10
CA VAL A 244 -18.08 0.01 12.54
C VAL A 244 -17.33 1.13 13.25
N CYS A 245 -16.83 2.14 12.53
CA CYS A 245 -16.00 3.24 13.04
C CYS A 245 -14.74 2.74 13.78
N GLU A 246 -14.08 1.72 13.22
CA GLU A 246 -12.89 1.11 13.82
C GLU A 246 -11.83 0.74 12.77
N PRO A 247 -10.54 0.74 13.16
CA PRO A 247 -9.48 0.17 12.33
C PRO A 247 -9.71 -1.33 12.05
N ILE A 248 -9.36 -1.78 10.85
CA ILE A 248 -9.48 -3.19 10.47
C ILE A 248 -8.49 -4.03 11.28
N LEU A 249 -8.96 -5.11 11.89
CA LEU A 249 -8.10 -5.98 12.69
C LEU A 249 -6.94 -6.55 11.85
N PRO A 250 -5.75 -6.72 12.45
CA PRO A 250 -4.62 -7.32 11.73
C PRO A 250 -4.97 -8.74 11.31
N THR A 251 -4.87 -9.03 10.02
CA THR A 251 -4.96 -10.39 9.49
C THR A 251 -3.55 -10.97 9.37
N LEU A 252 -3.34 -12.17 9.93
CA LEU A 252 -2.17 -12.98 9.61
C LEU A 252 -2.49 -13.77 8.33
N ARG A 253 -1.49 -14.09 7.50
CA ARG A 253 -1.68 -14.89 6.27
C ARG A 253 -2.38 -16.25 6.48
N GLU A 254 -2.51 -16.72 7.72
CA GLU A 254 -3.28 -17.89 8.11
C GLU A 254 -4.51 -17.44 8.92
N ASP A 255 -5.63 -17.19 8.22
CA ASP A 255 -6.94 -16.97 8.82
C ASP A 255 -7.32 -18.19 9.68
N ASN A 256 -7.35 -18.01 11.01
CA ASN A 256 -8.20 -18.71 12.00
C ASN A 256 -7.82 -18.44 13.47
N LEU A 257 -7.13 -17.35 13.79
CA LEU A 257 -7.00 -16.92 15.18
C LEU A 257 -8.04 -15.86 15.44
N GLY A 258 -9.22 -16.31 15.90
CA GLY A 258 -10.18 -15.42 16.54
C GLY A 258 -9.46 -14.68 17.66
N ILE A 259 -9.10 -13.42 17.40
CA ILE A 259 -8.55 -12.53 18.40
C ILE A 259 -9.70 -12.21 19.35
N SER A 260 -9.94 -13.12 20.30
CA SER A 260 -10.75 -12.80 21.47
C SER A 260 -10.14 -11.56 22.11
N SER A 261 -10.95 -10.57 22.47
CA SER A 261 -10.49 -9.40 23.22
C SER A 261 -9.84 -9.90 24.51
N VAL A 262 -8.52 -9.98 24.51
CA VAL A 262 -7.77 -10.45 25.66
C VAL A 262 -7.78 -9.31 26.67
N SER A 263 -8.80 -9.34 27.54
CA SER A 263 -8.81 -8.63 28.81
C SER A 263 -7.69 -9.21 29.67
N HIS A 264 -6.56 -8.51 29.70
CA HIS A 264 -5.52 -8.76 30.68
C HIS A 264 -5.33 -7.49 31.49
N THR A 265 -5.75 -7.57 32.75
CA THR A 265 -5.54 -6.58 33.80
C THR A 265 -4.08 -6.53 34.29
N ASN A 266 -3.18 -7.30 33.67
CA ASN A 266 -1.81 -7.49 34.13
C ASN A 266 -0.83 -6.94 33.09
N GLN A 267 0.19 -6.22 33.57
CA GLN A 267 1.32 -5.79 32.75
C GLN A 267 2.05 -7.02 32.16
N PRO A 268 2.60 -6.93 30.94
CA PRO A 268 3.19 -8.08 30.25
C PRO A 268 4.46 -8.59 30.92
N THR A 269 4.68 -9.91 30.88
CA THR A 269 5.92 -10.53 31.35
C THR A 269 7.08 -10.26 30.39
N SER A 270 8.31 -10.53 30.84
CA SER A 270 9.50 -10.39 29.99
C SER A 270 9.44 -11.25 28.72
N GLU A 271 8.81 -12.42 28.77
CA GLU A 271 8.61 -13.31 27.63
C GLU A 271 7.66 -12.70 26.61
N ILE A 272 6.56 -12.11 27.07
CA ILE A 272 5.59 -11.41 26.21
C ILE A 272 6.26 -10.21 25.52
N LEU A 273 7.04 -9.42 26.27
CA LEU A 273 7.79 -8.29 25.71
C LEU A 273 8.79 -8.74 24.65
N LYS A 274 9.45 -9.89 24.84
CA LYS A 274 10.33 -10.48 23.84
C LYS A 274 9.54 -10.86 22.58
N ILE A 275 8.36 -11.46 22.73
CA ILE A 275 7.48 -11.77 21.60
C ILE A 275 7.14 -10.49 20.84
N TYR A 276 6.73 -9.41 21.51
CA TYR A 276 6.42 -8.14 20.84
C TYR A 276 7.59 -7.59 20.01
N LEU A 277 8.80 -7.57 20.58
CA LEU A 277 9.99 -7.09 19.88
C LEU A 277 10.42 -8.03 18.73
N THR A 278 10.24 -9.34 18.89
CA THR A 278 10.51 -10.31 17.83
C THR A 278 9.50 -10.20 16.69
N THR A 279 8.21 -10.06 16.99
CA THR A 279 7.17 -9.82 15.98
C THR A 279 7.43 -8.51 15.23
N TRP A 280 7.85 -7.46 15.94
CA TRP A 280 8.27 -6.23 15.29
C TRP A 280 9.42 -6.46 14.30
N LEU A 281 10.42 -7.25 14.67
CA LEU A 281 11.58 -7.51 13.82
C LEU A 281 11.25 -8.42 12.63
N ALA A 282 10.35 -9.39 12.80
CA ALA A 282 10.10 -10.43 11.82
C ALA A 282 9.40 -9.93 10.55
N GLU A 283 8.70 -8.79 10.62
CA GLU A 283 7.89 -8.24 9.52
C GLU A 283 7.00 -9.32 8.88
N VAL A 284 6.20 -9.99 9.72
CA VAL A 284 5.53 -11.26 9.40
C VAL A 284 4.60 -11.22 8.19
N ASN A 285 4.13 -10.04 7.79
CA ASN A 285 3.28 -9.85 6.62
C ASN A 285 4.04 -9.42 5.36
N ILE A 286 5.36 -9.20 5.45
CA ILE A 286 6.22 -8.88 4.31
C ILE A 286 6.90 -10.17 3.83
N ASP A 287 6.39 -10.70 2.72
CA ASP A 287 7.01 -11.82 2.02
C ASP A 287 8.20 -11.30 1.20
N THR A 288 9.38 -11.35 1.80
CA THR A 288 10.61 -10.79 1.19
C THR A 288 10.96 -11.44 -0.14
N HIS A 289 10.75 -12.75 -0.27
CA HIS A 289 10.97 -13.45 -1.52
C HIS A 289 10.02 -12.95 -2.61
N ARG A 290 8.72 -12.87 -2.30
CA ARG A 290 7.73 -12.39 -3.27
C ARG A 290 7.94 -10.91 -3.63
N MET A 291 8.32 -10.09 -2.67
CA MET A 291 8.69 -8.70 -2.92
C MET A 291 9.88 -8.61 -3.88
N ASP A 292 10.94 -9.38 -3.66
CA ASP A 292 12.13 -9.37 -4.51
C ASP A 292 11.82 -9.88 -5.93
N GLU A 293 10.96 -10.90 -6.07
CA GLU A 293 10.42 -11.34 -7.37
C GLU A 293 9.68 -10.23 -8.11
N ILE A 294 8.77 -9.51 -7.42
CA ILE A 294 8.02 -8.40 -8.01
C ILE A 294 8.98 -7.33 -8.51
N LEU A 295 9.94 -6.92 -7.67
CA LEU A 295 10.92 -5.90 -8.02
C LEU A 295 11.81 -6.34 -9.20
N ALA A 296 12.21 -7.62 -9.26
CA ALA A 296 12.97 -8.16 -10.37
C ALA A 296 12.17 -8.13 -11.68
N MET A 297 10.93 -8.66 -11.69
CA MET A 297 10.06 -8.67 -12.87
C MET A 297 9.80 -7.25 -13.41
N VAL A 298 9.51 -6.31 -12.51
CA VAL A 298 9.30 -4.90 -12.87
C VAL A 298 10.60 -4.30 -13.40
N GLY A 299 11.71 -4.52 -12.69
CA GLY A 299 13.01 -3.97 -13.03
C GLY A 299 13.52 -4.40 -14.41
N GLU A 300 13.36 -5.68 -14.74
CA GLU A 300 13.65 -6.23 -16.07
C GLU A 300 12.81 -5.56 -17.16
N GLU A 301 11.50 -5.39 -16.92
CA GLU A 301 10.58 -4.85 -17.91
C GLU A 301 10.81 -3.35 -18.18
N ILE A 302 11.04 -2.55 -17.13
CA ILE A 302 11.20 -1.08 -17.26
C ILE A 302 12.65 -0.60 -17.32
N ARG A 303 13.60 -1.54 -17.22
CA ARG A 303 15.06 -1.37 -17.21
C ARG A 303 15.54 -0.47 -16.06
N LEU A 304 15.08 -0.79 -14.85
CA LEU A 304 15.51 -0.16 -13.60
C LEU A 304 16.04 -1.23 -12.64
N THR A 305 17.04 -0.87 -11.84
CA THR A 305 17.52 -1.70 -10.73
C THR A 305 16.92 -1.14 -9.43
N PHE A 306 16.33 -2.03 -8.63
CA PHE A 306 15.69 -1.70 -7.36
C PHE A 306 16.50 -2.21 -6.18
#